data_AF-A0A2N6GEY3-F1
#
_entry.id   AF-A0A2N6GEY3-F1
#
_cell.length_a   1.000
_cell.length_b   1.000
_cell.length_c   1.000
_cell.angle_alpha   90.00
_cell.angle_beta   90.00
_cell.angle_gamma   90.00
#
_symmetry.space_group_name_H-M   'P 1'
#
loop_
_entity.id
_entity.type
_entity.pdbx_description
1 polymer ?
#
loop_
_entity_poly.entity_id
_entity_poly.type
_entity_poly.pdbx_seq_one_letter_code
_entity_poly.pdbx_strand_id
1 'polypeptide(L)'
;MKKQSFNLFVVGSIGLLIVAIGLSFLFGLDNPVSWVLIAVVLLIPFIYRKVSEEKQLKWKESYSVGVKELDDDHKKLIELLNQFRVAYVYSTSESFEKQALNDLVSYTRYHFEKEEKLLEKTGYPQLDGHKEQHRAMIKQVEDFLEDYERRGHESLEGVAAYLEGWLINHINGTDKQYGPFLNEHNIV
;
A
#
# COMPACT_ATOMS: atom_id res chain seq x y z
N MET A 1 -2.67 -20.25 -3.52
CA MET A 1 -1.62 -21.28 -3.79
C MET A 1 -0.37 -20.84 -4.59
N LYS A 2 -0.40 -19.87 -5.53
CA LYS A 2 0.77 -19.55 -6.41
C LYS A 2 1.89 -18.65 -5.83
N LYS A 3 1.64 -17.87 -4.77
CA LYS A 3 2.63 -16.92 -4.21
C LYS A 3 3.53 -17.53 -3.13
N GLN A 4 3.01 -18.41 -2.27
CA GLN A 4 3.83 -19.16 -1.32
C GLN A 4 4.89 -20.03 -2.02
N SER A 5 4.57 -20.62 -3.18
CA SER A 5 5.54 -21.35 -3.99
C SER A 5 6.62 -20.45 -4.58
N PHE A 6 6.32 -19.18 -4.88
CA PHE A 6 7.31 -18.20 -5.35
C PHE A 6 8.28 -17.77 -4.24
N ASN A 7 7.80 -17.45 -3.04
CA ASN A 7 8.67 -17.09 -1.92
C ASN A 7 9.52 -18.30 -1.46
N LEU A 8 8.93 -19.51 -1.45
CA LEU A 8 9.67 -20.74 -1.20
C LEU A 8 10.73 -20.99 -2.29
N PHE A 9 10.43 -20.66 -3.54
CA PHE A 9 11.36 -20.74 -4.66
C PHE A 9 12.52 -19.75 -4.52
N VAL A 10 12.27 -18.50 -4.10
CA VAL A 10 13.33 -17.49 -3.86
C VAL A 10 14.24 -17.91 -2.70
N VAL A 11 13.66 -18.32 -1.57
CA VAL A 11 14.43 -18.83 -0.41
C VAL A 11 15.22 -20.09 -0.79
N GLY A 12 14.59 -21.01 -1.52
CA GLY A 12 15.25 -22.19 -2.06
C GLY A 12 16.40 -21.85 -3.01
N SER A 13 16.23 -20.84 -3.86
CA SER A 13 17.27 -20.37 -4.80
C SER A 13 18.46 -19.75 -4.07
N ILE A 14 18.22 -18.96 -3.01
CA ILE A 14 19.28 -18.42 -2.16
C ILE A 14 20.03 -19.56 -1.44
N GLY A 15 19.31 -20.54 -0.91
CA GLY A 15 19.91 -21.72 -0.30
C GLY A 15 20.81 -22.50 -1.28
N LEU A 16 20.35 -22.71 -2.52
CA LEU A 16 21.14 -23.34 -3.57
C LEU A 16 22.39 -22.53 -3.94
N LEU A 17 22.30 -21.20 -4.00
CA LEU A 17 23.45 -20.33 -4.25
C LEU A 17 24.51 -20.42 -3.15
N ILE A 18 24.09 -20.47 -1.87
CA ILE A 18 25.00 -20.63 -0.74
C ILE A 18 25.72 -21.99 -0.81
N VAL A 19 24.99 -23.06 -1.12
CA VAL A 19 25.58 -24.39 -1.33
C VAL A 19 26.56 -24.38 -2.51
N ALA A 20 26.21 -23.74 -3.62
CA ALA A 20 27.07 -23.63 -4.79
C ALA A 20 28.38 -22.86 -4.51
N ILE A 21 28.32 -21.80 -3.69
CA ILE A 21 29.51 -21.08 -3.21
C ILE A 21 30.41 -22.02 -2.38
N GLY A 22 29.83 -22.78 -1.45
CA GLY A 22 30.60 -23.74 -0.65
C GLY A 22 31.27 -24.82 -1.50
N LEU A 23 30.55 -25.36 -2.49
CA LEU A 23 31.08 -26.36 -3.42
C LEU A 23 32.15 -25.80 -4.34
N SER A 24 32.03 -24.55 -4.82
CA SER A 24 33.03 -23.95 -5.71
C SER A 24 34.37 -23.73 -5.01
N PHE A 25 34.37 -23.45 -3.70
CA PHE A 25 35.59 -23.35 -2.90
C PHE A 25 36.31 -24.68 -2.65
N LEU A 26 35.64 -25.83 -2.83
CA LEU A 26 36.32 -27.14 -2.80
C LEU A 26 37.32 -27.30 -3.95
N PHE A 27 37.19 -26.47 -5.00
CA PHE A 27 38.09 -26.43 -6.15
C PHE A 27 39.16 -25.33 -6.07
N GLY A 28 39.33 -24.70 -4.89
CA GLY A 28 40.34 -23.66 -4.67
C GLY A 28 39.73 -22.29 -4.31
N LEU A 29 40.48 -21.51 -3.52
CA LEU A 29 40.09 -20.15 -3.09
C LEU A 29 40.20 -19.12 -4.23
N ASP A 30 41.00 -19.43 -5.24
CA ASP A 30 41.20 -18.66 -6.46
C ASP A 30 40.15 -18.95 -7.54
N ASN A 31 39.19 -19.85 -7.27
CA ASN A 31 38.14 -20.18 -8.23
C ASN A 31 37.25 -18.93 -8.50
N PRO A 32 37.21 -18.43 -9.75
CA PRO A 32 36.47 -17.20 -10.08
C PRO A 32 34.95 -17.36 -9.91
N VAL A 33 34.42 -18.58 -9.99
CA VAL A 33 32.99 -18.86 -9.80
C VAL A 33 32.55 -18.51 -8.38
N SER A 34 33.38 -18.80 -7.37
CA SER A 34 33.08 -18.47 -5.97
C SER A 34 32.86 -16.98 -5.78
N TRP A 35 33.74 -16.16 -6.35
CA TRP A 35 33.67 -14.70 -6.24
C TRP A 35 32.51 -14.10 -7.03
N VAL A 36 32.17 -14.68 -8.20
CA VAL A 36 30.96 -14.29 -8.95
C VAL A 36 29.69 -14.61 -8.17
N LEU A 37 29.58 -15.80 -7.57
CA LEU A 37 28.40 -16.19 -6.79
C LEU A 37 28.25 -15.33 -5.52
N ILE A 38 29.36 -14.99 -4.85
CA ILE A 38 29.35 -14.03 -3.73
C ILE A 38 28.84 -12.66 -4.20
N ALA A 39 29.34 -12.14 -5.32
CA ALA A 39 28.87 -10.88 -5.87
C ALA A 39 27.37 -10.90 -6.19
N VAL A 40 26.85 -12.01 -6.75
CA VAL A 40 25.41 -12.18 -7.01
C VAL A 40 24.61 -12.10 -5.70
N VAL A 41 25.02 -12.84 -4.66
CA VAL A 41 24.32 -12.81 -3.35
C VAL A 41 24.36 -11.42 -2.72
N LEU A 42 25.49 -10.71 -2.80
CA LEU A 42 25.63 -9.34 -2.29
C LEU A 42 24.75 -8.33 -3.05
N LEU A 43 24.40 -8.60 -4.31
CA LEU A 43 23.50 -7.77 -5.11
C LEU A 43 22.01 -8.05 -4.85
N ILE A 44 21.64 -9.20 -4.27
CA ILE A 44 20.24 -9.57 -4.00
C ILE A 44 19.50 -8.49 -3.18
N PRO A 45 20.03 -7.97 -2.05
CA PRO A 45 19.35 -6.92 -1.29
C PRO A 45 19.07 -5.65 -2.10
N PHE A 46 19.99 -5.28 -3.01
CA PHE A 46 19.84 -4.11 -3.87
C PHE A 46 18.75 -4.32 -4.93
N ILE A 47 18.75 -5.50 -5.57
CA ILE A 47 17.73 -5.88 -6.56
C ILE A 47 16.36 -5.96 -5.87
N TYR A 48 16.29 -6.57 -4.68
CA TYR A 48 15.04 -6.70 -3.93
C TYR A 48 14.49 -5.34 -3.50
N ARG A 49 15.36 -4.44 -3.04
CA ARG A 49 14.99 -3.05 -2.70
C ARG A 49 14.43 -2.32 -3.91
N LYS A 50 15.10 -2.37 -5.05
CA LYS A 50 14.66 -1.67 -6.28
C LYS A 50 13.31 -2.19 -6.79
N VAL A 51 13.10 -3.51 -6.77
CA VAL A 51 11.82 -4.14 -7.17
C VAL A 51 10.69 -3.79 -6.20
N SER A 52 10.99 -3.65 -4.90
CA SER A 52 10.04 -3.22 -3.88
C SER A 52 9.66 -1.74 -4.03
N GLU A 53 10.65 -0.87 -4.30
CA GLU A 53 10.45 0.57 -4.49
C GLU A 53 9.57 0.93 -5.70
N GLU A 54 9.65 0.17 -6.81
CA GLU A 54 8.75 0.39 -7.97
C GLU A 54 7.30 -0.01 -7.70
N LYS A 55 7.05 -0.74 -6.62
CA LYS A 55 5.70 -1.19 -6.22
C LYS A 55 5.04 -0.30 -5.17
N GLN A 56 5.63 0.81 -4.73
CA GLN A 56 4.96 1.70 -3.78
C GLN A 56 4.22 2.83 -4.48
N LEU A 57 2.99 3.11 -4.03
CA LEU A 57 2.27 4.31 -4.42
C LEU A 57 2.96 5.51 -3.76
N LYS A 58 3.36 6.51 -4.56
CA LYS A 58 4.02 7.72 -4.07
C LYS A 58 3.07 8.91 -4.16
N TRP A 59 3.11 9.77 -3.15
CA TRP A 59 2.49 11.09 -3.23
C TRP A 59 3.04 11.85 -4.43
N LYS A 60 2.16 12.59 -5.10
CA LYS A 60 2.51 13.53 -6.17
C LYS A 60 1.87 14.85 -5.82
N GLU A 61 2.55 15.96 -6.07
CA GLU A 61 1.96 17.29 -5.87
C GLU A 61 0.67 17.50 -6.65
N SER A 62 0.51 16.77 -7.77
CA SER A 62 -0.75 16.75 -8.51
C SER A 62 -1.94 16.20 -7.73
N TYR A 63 -1.75 15.52 -6.59
CA TYR A 63 -2.83 15.02 -5.75
C TYR A 63 -3.28 16.04 -4.70
N SER A 64 -2.55 17.14 -4.54
CA SER A 64 -2.91 18.17 -3.57
C SER A 64 -4.30 18.74 -3.85
N VAL A 65 -5.08 18.93 -2.79
CA VAL A 65 -6.35 19.67 -2.81
C VAL A 65 -6.16 21.13 -2.41
N GLY A 66 -4.92 21.55 -2.13
CA GLY A 66 -4.59 22.92 -1.72
C GLY A 66 -4.84 23.21 -0.25
N VAL A 67 -5.17 22.18 0.55
CA VAL A 67 -5.38 22.28 2.00
C VAL A 67 -4.41 21.35 2.71
N LYS A 68 -3.40 21.91 3.39
CA LYS A 68 -2.28 21.16 3.97
C LYS A 68 -2.73 20.02 4.88
N GLU A 69 -3.73 20.25 5.73
CA GLU A 69 -4.20 19.24 6.67
C GLU A 69 -4.90 18.05 5.99
N LEU A 70 -5.50 18.26 4.82
CA LEU A 70 -6.11 17.19 4.02
C LEU A 70 -5.06 16.47 3.19
N ASP A 71 -4.10 17.20 2.61
CA ASP A 71 -2.96 16.62 1.91
C ASP A 71 -2.10 15.73 2.81
N ASP A 72 -1.92 16.11 4.06
CA ASP A 72 -1.18 15.31 5.04
C ASP A 72 -1.93 14.01 5.41
N ASP A 73 -3.26 14.06 5.50
CA ASP A 73 -4.07 12.84 5.64
C ASP A 73 -3.99 11.96 4.40
N HIS A 74 -4.07 12.52 3.19
CA HIS A 74 -3.94 11.75 1.96
C HIS A 74 -2.58 11.07 1.86
N LYS A 75 -1.49 11.75 2.23
CA LYS A 75 -0.15 11.13 2.33
C LYS A 75 -0.13 9.98 3.33
N LYS A 76 -0.80 10.15 4.48
CA LYS A 76 -0.89 9.09 5.49
C LYS A 76 -1.72 7.90 5.00
N LEU A 77 -2.81 8.13 4.29
CA LEU A 77 -3.61 7.07 3.66
C LEU A 77 -2.81 6.30 2.62
N ILE A 78 -2.01 6.99 1.79
CA ILE A 78 -1.09 6.35 0.84
C ILE A 78 -0.05 5.49 1.58
N GLU A 79 0.49 5.98 2.69
CA GLU A 79 1.43 5.21 3.53
C GLU A 79 0.78 3.93 4.07
N LEU A 80 -0.41 4.03 4.67
CA LEU A 80 -1.15 2.89 5.23
C LEU A 80 -1.55 1.89 4.14
N LEU A 81 -1.95 2.37 2.96
CA LEU A 81 -2.24 1.52 1.81
C LEU A 81 -1.00 0.75 1.34
N ASN A 82 0.17 1.40 1.31
CA ASN A 82 1.44 0.73 1.02
C ASN A 82 1.77 -0.33 2.09
N GLN A 83 1.54 -0.05 3.36
CA GLN A 83 1.74 -1.02 4.45
C GLN A 83 0.82 -2.24 4.31
N PHE A 84 -0.46 -2.02 4.04
CA PHE A 84 -1.41 -3.10 3.75
C PHE A 84 -1.00 -3.92 2.52
N ARG A 85 -0.55 -3.26 1.45
CA ARG A 85 -0.02 -3.94 0.26
C ARG A 85 1.20 -4.81 0.59
N VAL A 86 2.10 -4.34 1.44
CA VAL A 86 3.25 -5.14 1.92
C VAL A 86 2.78 -6.35 2.70
N ALA A 87 1.86 -6.18 3.66
CA ALA A 87 1.28 -7.28 4.44
C ALA A 87 0.72 -8.38 3.51
N TYR A 88 -0.10 -7.96 2.54
CA TYR A 88 -0.68 -8.86 1.55
C TYR A 88 0.35 -9.49 0.59
N VAL A 89 1.29 -8.72 0.04
CA VAL A 89 2.24 -9.23 -0.98
C VAL A 89 3.21 -10.25 -0.38
N TYR A 90 3.64 -10.03 0.86
CA TYR A 90 4.60 -10.90 1.52
C TYR A 90 3.94 -12.03 2.33
N SER A 91 2.61 -12.14 2.30
CA SER A 91 1.83 -13.14 3.05
C SER A 91 2.31 -13.20 4.50
N THR A 92 2.29 -12.05 5.17
CA THR A 92 2.69 -11.93 6.58
C THR A 92 1.74 -12.72 7.48
N SER A 93 1.99 -12.74 8.79
CA SER A 93 1.04 -13.39 9.71
C SER A 93 -0.36 -12.77 9.59
N GLU A 94 -1.40 -13.58 9.76
CA GLU A 94 -2.80 -13.16 9.74
C GLU A 94 -3.06 -11.96 10.67
N SER A 95 -2.39 -11.94 11.83
CA SER A 95 -2.44 -10.82 12.78
C SER A 95 -1.93 -9.51 12.18
N PHE A 96 -0.86 -9.56 11.38
CA PHE A 96 -0.28 -8.38 10.75
C PHE A 96 -1.12 -7.90 9.57
N GLU A 97 -1.68 -8.82 8.78
CA GLU A 97 -2.61 -8.49 7.69
C GLU A 97 -3.86 -7.81 8.23
N LYS A 98 -4.47 -8.37 9.29
CA LYS A 98 -5.65 -7.81 9.95
C LYS A 98 -5.35 -6.45 10.59
N GLN A 99 -4.20 -6.30 11.23
CA GLN A 99 -3.78 -5.02 11.80
C GLN A 99 -3.61 -3.96 10.72
N ALA A 100 -2.87 -4.25 9.65
CA ALA A 100 -2.63 -3.30 8.57
C ALA A 100 -3.95 -2.87 7.87
N LEU A 101 -4.87 -3.81 7.69
CA LEU A 101 -6.20 -3.49 7.16
C LEU A 101 -6.98 -2.60 8.14
N ASN A 102 -7.06 -2.97 9.43
CA ASN A 102 -7.77 -2.18 10.44
C ASN A 102 -7.21 -0.77 10.60
N ASP A 103 -5.89 -0.60 10.57
CA ASP A 103 -5.24 0.72 10.66
C ASP A 103 -5.64 1.60 9.46
N LEU A 104 -5.64 1.03 8.24
CA LEU A 104 -6.10 1.72 7.03
C LEU A 104 -7.57 2.12 7.11
N VAL A 105 -8.46 1.19 7.51
CA VAL A 105 -9.90 1.47 7.62
C VAL A 105 -10.19 2.53 8.68
N SER A 106 -9.56 2.41 9.85
CA SER A 106 -9.78 3.34 10.96
C SER A 106 -9.34 4.75 10.60
N TYR A 107 -8.18 4.89 9.95
CA TYR A 107 -7.70 6.20 9.52
C TYR A 107 -8.52 6.78 8.36
N THR A 108 -9.02 5.93 7.46
CA THR A 108 -9.96 6.36 6.40
C THR A 108 -11.23 6.97 6.98
N ARG A 109 -11.84 6.32 7.99
CA ARG A 109 -13.03 6.87 8.65
C ARG A 109 -12.74 8.19 9.35
N TYR A 110 -11.61 8.28 10.04
CA TYR A 110 -11.17 9.51 10.68
C TYR A 110 -11.01 10.66 9.66
N HIS A 111 -10.35 10.38 8.53
CA HIS A 111 -10.15 11.35 7.46
C HIS A 111 -11.48 11.85 6.89
N PHE A 112 -12.38 10.93 6.50
CA PHE A 112 -13.71 11.28 5.99
C PHE A 112 -14.50 12.12 6.99
N GLU A 113 -14.51 11.76 8.28
CA GLU A 113 -15.21 12.54 9.30
C GLU A 113 -14.62 13.96 9.42
N LYS A 114 -13.30 14.10 9.37
CA LYS A 114 -12.60 15.39 9.46
C LYS A 114 -12.94 16.28 8.25
N GLU A 115 -12.87 15.70 7.06
CA GLU A 115 -13.18 16.35 5.79
C GLU A 115 -14.65 16.77 5.72
N GLU A 116 -15.58 15.88 6.01
CA GLU A 116 -17.02 16.17 6.01
C GLU A 116 -17.38 17.30 6.98
N LYS A 117 -16.76 17.33 8.18
CA LYS A 117 -16.94 18.42 9.14
C LYS A 117 -16.43 19.76 8.58
N LEU A 118 -15.32 19.75 7.85
CA LEU A 118 -14.75 20.94 7.24
C LEU A 118 -15.65 21.47 6.11
N LEU A 119 -16.13 20.58 5.26
CA LEU A 119 -17.06 20.88 4.17
C LEU A 119 -18.42 21.37 4.70
N GLU A 120 -18.92 20.77 5.78
CA GLU A 120 -20.16 21.20 6.45
C GLU A 120 -20.03 22.60 7.05
N LYS A 121 -18.94 22.86 7.77
CA LYS A 121 -18.67 24.17 8.40
C LYS A 121 -18.58 25.30 7.38
N THR A 122 -18.10 25.01 6.17
CA THR A 122 -17.95 25.99 5.10
C THR A 122 -19.18 26.07 4.19
N GLY A 123 -20.17 25.19 4.37
CA GLY A 123 -21.38 25.17 3.54
C GLY A 123 -21.12 24.68 2.11
N TYR A 124 -20.19 23.73 1.92
CA TYR A 124 -19.86 23.20 0.60
C TYR A 124 -21.11 22.62 -0.10
N PRO A 125 -21.49 23.13 -1.30
CA PRO A 125 -22.77 22.78 -1.92
C PRO A 125 -22.95 21.30 -2.28
N GLN A 126 -21.86 20.56 -2.50
CA GLN A 126 -21.89 19.16 -2.94
C GLN A 126 -21.63 18.16 -1.79
N LEU A 127 -21.77 18.60 -0.54
CA LEU A 127 -21.49 17.79 0.65
C LEU A 127 -22.26 16.46 0.67
N ASP A 128 -23.55 16.48 0.37
CA ASP A 128 -24.37 15.26 0.44
C ASP A 128 -23.91 14.19 -0.55
N GLY A 129 -23.54 14.60 -1.76
CA GLY A 129 -22.99 13.70 -2.77
C GLY A 129 -21.61 13.16 -2.39
N HIS A 130 -20.79 13.98 -1.74
CA HIS A 130 -19.48 13.58 -1.23
C HIS A 130 -19.60 12.55 -0.09
N LYS A 131 -20.47 12.81 0.90
CA LYS A 131 -20.80 11.87 1.99
C LYS A 131 -21.29 10.52 1.47
N GLU A 132 -22.07 10.50 0.39
CA GLU A 132 -22.54 9.24 -0.19
C GLU A 132 -21.42 8.39 -0.77
N GLN A 133 -20.43 9.01 -1.42
CA GLN A 133 -19.24 8.29 -1.91
C GLN A 133 -18.44 7.68 -0.76
N HIS A 134 -18.27 8.42 0.35
CA HIS A 134 -17.62 7.91 1.56
C HIS A 134 -18.37 6.71 2.15
N ARG A 135 -19.69 6.83 2.33
CA ARG A 135 -20.52 5.73 2.84
C ARG A 135 -20.42 4.48 1.97
N ALA A 136 -20.49 4.64 0.65
CA ALA A 136 -20.37 3.53 -0.29
C ALA A 136 -18.99 2.86 -0.21
N MET A 137 -17.92 3.63 -0.11
CA MET A 137 -16.55 3.12 0.05
C MET A 137 -16.40 2.33 1.35
N ILE A 138 -16.85 2.90 2.46
CA ILE A 138 -16.82 2.28 3.78
C ILE A 138 -17.58 0.96 3.79
N LYS A 139 -18.78 0.92 3.20
CA LYS A 139 -19.54 -0.32 3.07
C LYS A 139 -18.76 -1.37 2.28
N GLN A 140 -18.14 -0.99 1.16
CA GLN A 140 -17.35 -1.93 0.36
C GLN A 140 -16.15 -2.50 1.13
N VAL A 141 -15.56 -1.70 2.02
CA VAL A 141 -14.48 -2.12 2.92
C VAL A 141 -14.98 -3.09 4.00
N GLU A 142 -16.15 -2.85 4.58
CA GLU A 142 -16.80 -3.77 5.52
C GLU A 142 -17.08 -5.13 4.85
N ASP A 143 -17.59 -5.12 3.62
CA ASP A 143 -17.80 -6.33 2.83
C ASP A 143 -16.48 -7.12 2.62
N PHE A 144 -15.33 -6.43 2.44
CA PHE A 144 -14.02 -7.08 2.35
C PHE A 144 -13.54 -7.67 3.69
N LEU A 145 -13.82 -6.99 4.81
CA LEU A 145 -13.48 -7.49 6.14
C LEU A 145 -14.25 -8.78 6.46
N GLU A 146 -15.54 -8.82 6.16
CA GLU A 146 -16.36 -10.04 6.32
C GLU A 146 -15.85 -11.19 5.45
N ASP A 147 -15.46 -10.88 4.21
CA ASP A 147 -14.85 -11.86 3.31
C ASP A 147 -13.51 -12.39 3.82
N TYR A 148 -12.72 -11.55 4.48
CA TYR A 148 -11.46 -11.92 5.11
C TYR A 148 -11.67 -12.87 6.29
N GLU A 149 -12.63 -12.60 7.17
CA GLU A 149 -12.94 -13.52 8.27
C GLU A 149 -13.39 -14.90 7.76
N ARG A 150 -14.02 -14.98 6.57
CA ARG A 150 -14.48 -16.23 5.98
C ARG A 150 -13.43 -16.99 5.18
N ARG A 151 -12.61 -16.28 4.37
CA ARG A 151 -11.70 -16.89 3.38
C ARG A 151 -10.22 -16.67 3.69
N GLY A 152 -9.90 -15.90 4.72
CA GLY A 152 -8.54 -15.52 5.08
C GLY A 152 -7.82 -14.77 3.96
N HIS A 153 -6.50 -14.96 3.87
CA HIS A 153 -5.61 -14.29 2.92
C HIS A 153 -6.09 -14.25 1.46
N GLU A 154 -6.79 -15.29 0.98
CA GLU A 154 -7.26 -15.35 -0.41
C GLU A 154 -8.34 -14.30 -0.73
N SER A 155 -9.04 -13.77 0.28
CA SER A 155 -9.98 -12.66 0.11
C SER A 155 -9.31 -11.32 -0.20
N LEU A 156 -8.04 -11.13 0.19
CA LEU A 156 -7.33 -9.87 0.03
C LEU A 156 -6.86 -9.64 -1.42
N GLU A 157 -7.02 -10.65 -2.28
CA GLU A 157 -6.76 -10.50 -3.71
C GLU A 157 -7.65 -9.42 -4.31
N GLY A 158 -7.02 -8.41 -4.93
CA GLY A 158 -7.73 -7.29 -5.54
C GLY A 158 -8.13 -6.17 -4.57
N VAL A 159 -8.18 -6.41 -3.25
CA VAL A 159 -8.56 -5.38 -2.25
C VAL A 159 -7.61 -4.19 -2.31
N ALA A 160 -6.30 -4.42 -2.28
CA ALA A 160 -5.32 -3.33 -2.36
C ALA A 160 -5.44 -2.52 -3.66
N ALA A 161 -5.71 -3.18 -4.79
CA ALA A 161 -5.88 -2.52 -6.08
C ALA A 161 -7.18 -1.71 -6.15
N TYR A 162 -8.26 -2.23 -5.56
CA TYR A 162 -9.52 -1.50 -5.42
C TYR A 162 -9.33 -0.23 -4.57
N LEU A 163 -8.70 -0.35 -3.39
CA LEU A 163 -8.48 0.78 -2.48
C LEU A 163 -7.55 1.83 -3.10
N GLU A 164 -6.49 1.39 -3.79
CA GLU A 164 -5.61 2.27 -4.56
C GLU A 164 -6.38 3.04 -5.64
N GLY A 165 -7.17 2.34 -6.44
CA GLY A 165 -7.97 2.94 -7.50
C GLY A 165 -9.01 3.91 -6.95
N TRP A 166 -9.73 3.52 -5.90
CA TRP A 166 -10.72 4.39 -5.26
C TRP A 166 -10.08 5.65 -4.71
N LEU A 167 -9.01 5.53 -3.90
CA LEU A 167 -8.34 6.67 -3.28
C LEU A 167 -7.83 7.68 -4.32
N ILE A 168 -7.11 7.20 -5.34
CA ILE A 168 -6.52 8.09 -6.35
C ILE A 168 -7.60 8.76 -7.22
N ASN A 169 -8.67 8.05 -7.56
CA ASN A 169 -9.76 8.61 -8.34
C ASN A 169 -10.60 9.58 -7.52
N HIS A 170 -10.83 9.30 -6.24
CA HIS A 170 -11.57 10.17 -5.33
C HIS A 170 -10.82 11.49 -5.12
N ILE A 171 -9.52 11.42 -4.79
CA ILE A 171 -8.67 12.61 -4.62
C ILE A 171 -8.67 13.47 -5.89
N ASN A 172 -8.38 12.86 -7.05
CA ASN A 172 -8.25 13.62 -8.29
C ASN A 172 -9.58 14.06 -8.91
N GLY A 173 -10.68 13.43 -8.51
CA GLY A 173 -12.00 13.66 -9.07
C GLY A 173 -12.87 14.48 -8.13
N THR A 174 -13.23 13.92 -6.99
CA THR A 174 -14.17 14.49 -6.02
C THR A 174 -13.48 15.52 -5.14
N ASP A 175 -12.32 15.20 -4.56
CA ASP A 175 -11.75 16.02 -3.48
C ASP A 175 -11.18 17.33 -4.01
N LYS A 176 -10.54 17.26 -5.18
CA LYS A 176 -10.11 18.47 -5.89
C LYS A 176 -11.22 19.47 -6.18
N GLN A 177 -12.50 19.06 -6.22
CA GLN A 177 -13.59 20.00 -6.48
C GLN A 177 -13.82 20.96 -5.32
N TYR A 178 -13.61 20.54 -4.08
CA TYR A 178 -13.74 21.44 -2.93
C TYR A 178 -12.50 22.30 -2.72
N GLY A 179 -11.33 21.93 -3.27
CA GLY A 179 -10.07 22.64 -3.02
C GLY A 179 -10.17 24.16 -3.24
N PRO A 180 -10.60 24.63 -4.43
CA PRO A 180 -10.82 26.05 -4.67
C PRO A 180 -11.84 26.68 -3.72
N PHE A 181 -12.92 25.96 -3.40
CA PHE A 181 -13.96 26.43 -2.49
C PHE A 181 -13.43 26.65 -1.07
N LEU A 182 -12.62 25.72 -0.54
CA LEU A 182 -12.01 25.86 0.78
C LEU A 182 -10.99 27.01 0.82
N ASN A 183 -10.20 27.17 -0.26
CA ASN A 183 -9.26 28.29 -0.38
C ASN A 183 -9.96 29.66 -0.37
N GLU A 184 -11.12 29.79 -1.02
CA GLU A 184 -11.96 31.00 -0.97
C GLU A 184 -12.46 31.30 0.45
N HIS A 185 -12.57 30.28 1.29
CA HIS A 185 -12.92 30.39 2.71
C HIS A 185 -11.68 30.55 3.63
N ASN A 186 -10.51 30.84 3.05
CA ASN A 186 -9.22 31.01 3.74
C ASN A 186 -8.75 29.76 4.51
N ILE A 187 -9.12 28.58 4.01
CA ILE A 187 -8.62 27.29 4.49
C ILE A 187 -7.59 26.81 3.48
N VAL A 188 -6.33 26.67 3.94
CA VAL A 188 -5.14 26.34 3.13
C VAL A 188 -4.25 25.33 3.84
#